data_AF-A0A9D9XN26-F1
#
_entry.id   AF-A0A9D9XN26-F1
#
_cell.length_a   1.000
_cell.length_b   1.000
_cell.length_c   1.000
_cell.angle_alpha   90.00
_cell.angle_beta   90.00
_cell.angle_gamma   90.00
#
_symmetry.space_group_name_H-M   'P 1'
#
loop_
_entity.id
_entity.type
_entity.pdbx_description
1 polymer ?
#
loop_
_entity_poly.entity_id
_entity_poly.type
_entity_poly.pdbx_seq_one_letter_code
_entity_poly.pdbx_strand_id
1 'polypeptide(L)' 'EDIYKIGQKSYMVSAVDDPSQPGGIVHSGGFVLVDTKLRIRGIYDGTEPKKVEQLMLDIDLLLSE' A
#
# COMPACT_ATOMS: atom_id res chain seq x y z
N GLU A 1 -3.17 15.72 -6.63
CA GLU A 1 -1.71 15.58 -6.80
C GLU A 1 -0.99 15.11 -5.54
N ASP A 2 -1.19 15.75 -4.38
CA ASP A 2 -0.37 15.49 -3.19
C ASP A 2 -0.39 14.04 -2.69
N ILE A 3 -1.56 13.39 -2.70
CA ILE A 3 -1.71 12.00 -2.25
C ILE A 3 -0.91 11.01 -3.13
N TYR A 4 -0.83 11.24 -4.44
CA TYR A 4 -0.06 10.41 -5.37
C TYR A 4 1.44 10.59 -5.14
N LYS A 5 1.87 11.85 -4.92
CA LYS A 5 3.26 12.17 -4.59
C LYS A 5 3.69 11.53 -3.28
N ILE A 6 2.84 11.54 -2.25
CA ILE A 6 3.09 10.87 -0.97
C ILE A 6 3.18 9.36 -1.18
N GLY A 7 2.22 8.77 -1.91
CA GLY A 7 2.23 7.34 -2.23
C GLY A 7 3.54 6.90 -2.92
N GLN A 8 3.91 7.58 -4.01
CA GLN A 8 5.11 7.24 -4.79
C GLN A 8 6.42 7.54 -4.05
N LYS A 9 6.56 8.73 -3.44
CA LYS A 9 7.84 9.21 -2.89
C LYS A 9 8.08 8.80 -1.44
N SER A 10 7.03 8.62 -0.65
CA SER A 10 7.15 8.36 0.80
C SER A 10 6.85 6.90 1.15
N TYR A 11 5.91 6.26 0.45
CA TYR A 11 5.49 4.89 0.76
C TYR A 11 5.75 3.88 -0.36
N MET A 12 6.48 4.28 -1.41
CA MET A 12 6.89 3.42 -2.53
C MET A 12 5.72 2.71 -3.22
N VAL A 13 4.52 3.30 -3.19
CA VAL A 13 3.34 2.81 -3.89
C VAL A 13 3.42 3.29 -5.33
N SER A 14 3.49 2.34 -6.27
CA SER A 14 3.44 2.66 -7.69
C SER A 14 2.02 3.04 -8.07
N ALA A 15 1.83 4.30 -8.45
CA ALA A 15 0.61 4.81 -9.06
C ALA A 15 1.04 5.70 -10.22
N VAL A 16 0.96 5.22 -11.46
CA VAL A 16 1.47 5.90 -12.65
C VAL A 16 0.32 6.32 -13.54
N ASP A 17 0.38 7.51 -14.13
CA ASP A 17 -0.62 7.97 -15.08
C ASP A 17 -0.63 7.07 -16.32
N ASP A 18 -1.81 6.54 -16.66
CA ASP A 18 -2.07 5.77 -17.86
C ASP A 18 -3.48 6.13 -18.39
N PRO A 19 -3.58 6.99 -19.42
CA PRO A 19 -4.85 7.40 -20.02
C PRO A 19 -5.67 6.25 -20.61
N SER A 20 -5.07 5.08 -20.82
CA SER A 20 -5.76 3.89 -21.33
C SER A 20 -6.51 3.11 -20.25
N GLN A 21 -6.25 3.39 -18.96
CA GLN A 21 -6.93 2.73 -17.84
C GLN A 21 -8.18 3.49 -17.40
N PRO A 22 -9.19 2.80 -16.86
CA PRO A 22 -10.31 3.44 -16.17
C PRO A 22 -9.80 4.36 -15.04
N GLY A 23 -10.11 5.65 -15.13
CA GLY A 23 -9.64 6.65 -14.15
C GLY A 23 -8.24 7.21 -14.43
N GLY A 24 -7.57 6.79 -15.51
CA GLY A 24 -6.34 7.41 -16.00
C GLY A 24 -5.06 7.08 -15.21
N ILE A 25 -5.12 6.11 -14.28
CA ILE A 25 -4.01 5.75 -13.39
C ILE A 25 -3.94 4.23 -13.26
N VAL A 26 -2.74 3.67 -13.40
CA VAL A 26 -2.44 2.29 -13.04
C VAL A 26 -1.76 2.24 -11.67
N HIS A 27 -2.23 1.38 -10.78
CA HIS A 27 -1.63 1.19 -9.45
C HIS A 27 -1.05 -0.22 -9.29
N SER A 28 0.04 -0.36 -8.53
CA SER A 28 0.52 -1.68 -8.10
C SER A 28 -0.50 -2.36 -7.21
N GLY A 29 -0.59 -3.68 -7.26
CA GLY A 29 -1.42 -4.47 -6.33
C GLY A 29 -0.90 -4.52 -4.90
N GLY A 30 0.18 -3.81 -4.56
CA GLY A 30 0.81 -3.84 -3.25
C GLY A 30 0.08 -3.02 -2.19
N PHE A 31 -0.17 -3.61 -1.02
CA PHE A 31 -0.56 -2.91 0.20
C PHE A 31 0.66 -2.59 1.06
N VAL A 32 0.63 -1.45 1.75
CA VAL A 32 1.67 -1.00 2.68
C VAL A 32 1.04 -0.73 4.04
N LEU A 33 1.49 -1.43 5.08
CA LEU A 33 1.08 -1.19 6.46
C LEU A 33 1.98 -0.11 7.07
N VAL A 34 1.39 0.96 7.61
CA VAL A 34 2.10 2.11 8.16
C VAL A 34 1.59 2.40 9.57
N ASP A 35 2.49 2.67 10.51
CA ASP A 35 2.13 3.01 11.89
C ASP A 35 1.89 4.52 12.12
N THR A 36 1.46 4.88 13.33
CA THR A 36 1.17 6.27 13.72
C THR A 36 2.40 7.19 13.73
N LYS A 37 3.61 6.63 13.65
CA LYS A 37 4.88 7.35 13.51
C LYS A 37 5.35 7.39 12.05
N LEU A 38 4.46 7.07 11.10
CA LEU A 38 4.71 7.07 9.66
C LEU A 38 5.76 6.05 9.21
N ARG A 39 5.99 4.99 9.99
CA ARG A 39 6.96 3.93 9.65
C ARG A 39 6.28 2.80 8.91
N ILE A 40 6.91 2.33 7.84
CA ILE A 40 6.46 1.13 7.13
C ILE A 40 6.69 -0.09 8.04
N ARG A 41 5.63 -0.86 8.27
CA ARG A 41 5.65 -2.08 9.08
C ARG A 41 5.60 -3.36 8.24
N GLY A 42 5.08 -3.26 7.01
CA GLY A 42 5.05 -4.37 6.06
C GLY A 42 4.59 -3.94 4.68
N ILE A 43 4.92 -4.76 3.67
CA ILE A 43 4.48 -4.63 2.28
C ILE A 43 3.95 -5.98 1.82
N TYR A 44 2.76 -6.00 1.21
CA TYR A 44 2.00 -7.21 0.92
C TYR A 44 1.47 -7.17 -0.50
N ASP A 45 1.49 -8.29 -1.21
CA ASP A 45 0.84 -8.40 -2.52
C ASP A 45 -0.68 -8.60 -2.31
N GLY A 46 -1.47 -7.59 -2.63
CA GLY A 46 -2.93 -7.61 -2.51
C GLY A 46 -3.63 -8.53 -3.51
N THR A 47 -2.89 -9.11 -4.47
CA THR A 47 -3.40 -10.12 -5.40
C THR A 47 -3.16 -11.56 -4.93
N GLU A 48 -2.35 -11.75 -3.87
CA GLU A 48 -2.07 -13.06 -3.26
C GLU A 48 -2.86 -13.21 -1.94
N PRO A 49 -3.88 -14.08 -1.86
CA PRO A 49 -4.73 -14.22 -0.66
C PRO A 49 -3.94 -14.47 0.63
N LYS A 50 -2.88 -15.28 0.58
CA LYS A 50 -2.03 -15.57 1.73
C LYS A 50 -1.31 -14.33 2.27
N LYS A 51 -0.96 -13.38 1.40
CA LYS A 51 -0.31 -12.13 1.81
C LYS A 51 -1.32 -11.19 2.46
N VAL A 52 -2.56 -11.20 1.98
CA VAL A 52 -3.67 -10.46 2.61
C VAL A 52 -3.99 -11.05 3.99
N GLU A 53 -4.01 -12.37 4.15
CA GLU A 53 -4.14 -13.01 5.46
C GLU A 53 -3.03 -12.59 6.42
N GLN A 54 -1.77 -12.57 5.95
CA GLN A 54 -0.64 -12.10 6.76
C GLN A 54 -0.78 -10.61 7.14
N LEU A 55 -1.21 -9.75 6.21
CA LEU A 55 -1.48 -8.34 6.49
C LEU A 55 -2.48 -8.19 7.62
N MET A 56 -3.57 -8.96 7.63
CA MET A 56 -4.58 -8.89 8.69
C MET A 56 -3.99 -9.25 10.06
N LEU A 57 -3.17 -10.30 10.14
CA LEU A 57 -2.49 -10.68 11.38
C LEU A 57 -1.51 -9.61 11.87
N ASP A 58 -0.77 -9.01 10.94
CA ASP A 58 0.21 -7.97 11.26
C ASP A 58 -0.46 -6.65 11.71
N ILE A 59 -1.68 -6.36 11.21
CA ILE A 59 -2.52 -5.27 11.71
C ILE A 59 -2.89 -5.51 13.17
N ASP A 60 -3.37 -6.70 13.51
CA ASP A 60 -3.74 -7.04 14.89
C ASP A 60 -2.54 -6.96 15.83
N LEU A 61 -1.37 -7.41 15.37
CA LEU A 61 -0.12 -7.27 16.12
C LEU A 61 0.25 -5.81 16.33
N LEU A 62 0.18 -4.98 15.29
CA LEU A 62 0.52 -3.55 15.38
C LEU A 62 -0.42 -2.79 16.33
N LEU A 63 -1.70 -3.16 16.37
CA LEU A 63 -2.68 -2.57 17.29
C LEU A 63 -2.42 -2.96 18.76
N SER A 64 -1.62 -4.01 19.00
CA SER A 64 -1.24 -4.46 20.35
C SER A 64 0.09 -3.87 20.86
N GLU A 65 0.82 -3.11 20.03
CA GLU A 65 2.05 -2.38 20.41
C GLU A 65 1.78 -1.14 21.28
#